data_AF-A0A7K6P914-F1
#
_entry.id   AF-A0A7K6P914-F1
#
_cell.length_a   1.000
_cell.length_b   1.000
_cell.length_c   1.000
_cell.angle_alpha   90.00
_cell.angle_beta   90.00
_cell.angle_gamma   90.00
#
_symmetry.space_group_name_H-M   'P 1'
#
loop_
_entity.id
_entity.type
_entity.pdbx_description
1 polymer ?
#
loop_
_entity_poly.entity_id
_entity_poly.type
_entity_poly.pdbx_seq_one_letter_code
_entity_poly.pdbx_strand_id
1 'polypeptide(L)'
;QFSTGGRNRLAIWVDTGIHSREWITQATGAWTANKIAEEYGQDPSVTAILDSMDIFLEIVTNPDGFAFTHSSNRLWRKTRSINAGSRCVGVDPNRNWDAGFGGETSATSNPCSETYHGPHAHSEREVRAIVDFIRGHGGVKSVISIHSYSQMLLFPYGYRTAPIPNHQEMNELAKKAVSDLAAVFGTKYTYGSIANTICECPSLIPPQIPREQAPISSPLPADMAGGTTIDWAYDNGVKYSFSLELRDSGRYGFLLPSSQIVPTATETWPALLDIMVHVLEHPY
;
A
#
# COMPACT_ATOMS: atom_id res chain seq x y z
N GLN A 1 -14.31 3.40 10.91
CA GLN A 1 -13.81 4.65 11.50
C GLN A 1 -13.59 4.42 12.98
N PHE A 2 -12.43 4.80 13.48
CA PHE A 2 -12.11 4.93 14.91
C PHE A 2 -12.02 6.42 15.21
N SER A 3 -12.85 6.91 16.13
CA SER A 3 -12.95 8.33 16.48
C SER A 3 -13.46 8.47 17.90
N THR A 4 -12.98 9.50 18.60
CA THR A 4 -13.44 9.88 19.94
C THR A 4 -14.47 11.02 19.91
N GLY A 5 -14.98 11.35 18.71
CA GLY A 5 -15.98 12.40 18.48
C GLY A 5 -15.37 13.66 17.86
N GLY A 6 -16.14 14.76 17.80
CA GLY A 6 -15.72 16.00 17.13
C GLY A 6 -16.22 16.12 15.68
N ARG A 7 -15.90 17.24 15.01
CA ARG A 7 -16.27 17.51 13.61
C ARG A 7 -15.03 17.94 12.84
N ASN A 8 -14.94 17.52 11.57
CA ASN A 8 -13.85 17.88 10.65
C ASN A 8 -12.44 17.63 11.21
N ARG A 9 -12.27 16.51 11.91
CA ARG A 9 -10.96 16.11 12.43
C ARG A 9 -10.03 15.70 11.30
N LEU A 10 -8.73 15.88 11.52
CA LEU A 10 -7.74 15.32 10.62
C LEU A 10 -7.79 13.80 10.68
N ALA A 11 -7.48 13.14 9.58
CA ALA A 11 -7.64 11.70 9.46
C ALA A 11 -6.43 10.99 8.88
N ILE A 12 -6.28 9.73 9.28
CA ILE A 12 -5.37 8.77 8.70
C ILE A 12 -6.21 7.70 8.00
N TRP A 13 -5.93 7.47 6.73
CA TRP A 13 -6.55 6.41 5.94
C TRP A 13 -5.61 5.20 5.86
N VAL A 14 -6.14 4.02 6.14
CA VAL A 14 -5.44 2.74 6.01
C VAL A 14 -6.35 1.79 5.25
N ASP A 15 -5.84 1.14 4.20
CA ASP A 15 -6.59 0.14 3.46
C ASP A 15 -5.79 -1.14 3.24
N THR A 16 -6.50 -2.26 3.16
CA THR A 16 -5.92 -3.58 2.96
C THR A 16 -6.73 -4.39 1.95
N GLY A 17 -6.06 -5.31 1.24
CA GLY A 17 -6.74 -6.26 0.38
C GLY A 17 -7.30 -5.67 -0.92
N ILE A 18 -6.74 -4.55 -1.40
CA ILE A 18 -7.05 -4.01 -2.73
C ILE A 18 -6.73 -5.03 -3.84
N HIS A 19 -5.68 -5.83 -3.67
CA HIS A 19 -5.50 -7.08 -4.42
C HIS A 19 -6.03 -8.27 -3.63
N SER A 20 -6.98 -8.98 -4.22
CA SER A 20 -7.77 -9.96 -3.48
C SER A 20 -6.99 -11.19 -2.98
N ARG A 21 -5.93 -11.61 -3.69
CA ARG A 21 -5.12 -12.79 -3.32
C ARG A 21 -4.18 -12.58 -2.14
N GLU A 22 -3.97 -11.34 -1.73
CA GLU A 22 -3.00 -10.93 -0.71
C GLU A 22 -3.57 -11.09 0.70
N TRP A 23 -4.08 -12.30 1.03
CA TRP A 23 -4.89 -12.61 2.21
C TRP A 23 -4.30 -12.18 3.56
N ILE A 24 -2.97 -12.08 3.66
CA ILE A 24 -2.31 -11.61 4.87
C ILE A 24 -2.68 -10.16 5.19
N THR A 25 -3.00 -9.35 4.18
CA THR A 25 -3.32 -7.92 4.34
C THR A 25 -4.69 -7.73 5.01
N GLN A 26 -5.73 -8.45 4.59
CA GLN A 26 -7.05 -8.42 5.23
C GLN A 26 -6.97 -8.96 6.66
N ALA A 27 -6.20 -10.04 6.86
CA ALA A 27 -6.01 -10.64 8.19
C ALA A 27 -5.26 -9.67 9.14
N THR A 28 -4.21 -9.01 8.66
CA THR A 28 -3.52 -7.94 9.41
C THR A 28 -4.46 -6.76 9.67
N GLY A 29 -5.27 -6.34 8.71
CA GLY A 29 -6.26 -5.27 8.90
C GLY A 29 -7.26 -5.58 10.02
N ALA A 30 -7.80 -6.80 10.07
CA ALA A 30 -8.68 -7.23 11.15
C ALA A 30 -7.97 -7.26 12.52
N TRP A 31 -6.71 -7.71 12.56
CA TRP A 31 -5.90 -7.68 13.78
C TRP A 31 -5.63 -6.24 14.24
N THR A 32 -5.27 -5.34 13.31
CA THR A 32 -5.01 -3.92 13.59
C THR A 32 -6.26 -3.22 14.12
N ALA A 33 -7.44 -3.55 13.59
CA ALA A 33 -8.71 -3.03 14.09
C ALA A 33 -8.92 -3.37 15.59
N ASN A 34 -8.66 -4.63 15.96
CA ASN A 34 -8.74 -5.07 17.35
C ASN A 34 -7.66 -4.40 18.21
N LYS A 35 -6.43 -4.29 17.68
CA LYS A 35 -5.30 -3.67 18.37
C LYS A 35 -5.58 -2.21 18.75
N ILE A 36 -6.12 -1.41 17.83
CA ILE A 36 -6.52 -0.02 18.07
C ILE A 36 -7.55 0.05 19.21
N ALA A 37 -8.56 -0.83 19.19
CA ALA A 37 -9.61 -0.84 20.20
C ALA A 37 -9.10 -1.26 21.60
N GLU A 38 -8.15 -2.20 21.66
CA GLU A 38 -7.54 -2.64 22.93
C GLU A 38 -6.57 -1.62 23.51
N GLU A 39 -5.84 -0.88 22.67
CA GLU A 39 -4.81 0.05 23.11
C GLU A 39 -5.34 1.47 23.39
N TYR A 40 -6.51 1.85 22.87
CA TYR A 40 -7.11 3.13 23.22
C TYR A 40 -7.39 3.23 24.73
N GLY A 41 -6.85 4.27 25.38
CA GLY A 41 -6.92 4.45 26.83
C GLY A 41 -5.90 3.61 27.63
N GLN A 42 -5.06 2.82 26.97
CA GLN A 42 -3.99 2.03 27.59
C GLN A 42 -2.61 2.47 27.09
N ASP A 43 -2.41 2.53 25.77
CA ASP A 43 -1.19 3.01 25.15
C ASP A 43 -1.26 4.54 24.95
N PRO A 44 -0.27 5.32 25.45
CA PRO A 44 -0.29 6.76 25.33
C PRO A 44 -0.26 7.27 23.88
N SER A 45 0.45 6.58 22.98
CA SER A 45 0.58 7.01 21.58
C SER A 45 -0.72 6.79 20.83
N VAL A 46 -1.32 5.60 20.96
CA VAL A 46 -2.64 5.30 20.35
C VAL A 46 -3.72 6.24 20.88
N THR A 47 -3.69 6.51 22.19
CA THR A 47 -4.63 7.43 22.83
C THR A 47 -4.46 8.86 22.28
N ALA A 48 -3.23 9.37 22.21
CA ALA A 48 -2.96 10.71 21.68
C ALA A 48 -3.38 10.86 20.20
N ILE A 49 -3.15 9.81 19.39
CA ILE A 49 -3.60 9.77 17.99
C ILE A 49 -5.13 9.84 17.95
N LEU A 50 -5.84 8.95 18.64
CA LEU A 50 -7.31 8.90 18.60
C LEU A 50 -8.00 10.04 19.32
N ASP A 51 -7.32 10.79 20.19
CA ASP A 51 -7.86 12.01 20.79
C ASP A 51 -7.75 13.23 19.85
N SER A 52 -6.83 13.19 18.87
CA SER A 52 -6.57 14.31 17.96
C SER A 52 -7.02 14.05 16.51
N MET A 53 -6.94 12.81 16.05
CA MET A 53 -7.21 12.38 14.67
C MET A 53 -8.19 11.22 14.60
N ASP A 54 -8.84 11.06 13.45
CA ASP A 54 -9.65 9.88 13.14
C ASP A 54 -8.83 8.86 12.34
N ILE A 55 -9.08 7.56 12.56
CA ILE A 55 -8.49 6.49 11.72
C ILE A 55 -9.61 5.84 10.92
N PHE A 56 -9.49 5.88 9.59
CA PHE A 56 -10.34 5.12 8.68
C PHE A 56 -9.57 3.88 8.22
N LEU A 57 -10.10 2.71 8.54
CA LEU A 57 -9.53 1.42 8.19
C LEU A 57 -10.50 0.65 7.30
N GLU A 58 -10.12 0.44 6.04
CA GLU A 58 -10.84 -0.40 5.09
C GLU A 58 -10.16 -1.77 4.99
N ILE A 59 -10.78 -2.80 5.60
CA ILE A 59 -10.17 -4.14 5.74
C ILE A 59 -10.26 -4.98 4.45
N VAL A 60 -11.26 -4.71 3.59
CA VAL A 60 -11.47 -5.46 2.35
C VAL A 60 -11.81 -4.49 1.23
N THR A 61 -10.77 -3.88 0.66
CA THR A 61 -10.92 -2.85 -0.39
C THR A 61 -11.45 -3.41 -1.72
N ASN A 62 -11.23 -4.71 -2.00
CA ASN A 62 -11.74 -5.39 -3.19
C ASN A 62 -12.60 -6.61 -2.78
N PRO A 63 -13.85 -6.40 -2.34
CA PRO A 63 -14.70 -7.46 -1.79
C PRO A 63 -15.09 -8.50 -2.84
N ASP A 64 -15.38 -8.09 -4.07
CA ASP A 64 -15.74 -9.00 -5.16
C ASP A 64 -14.59 -9.95 -5.52
N GLY A 65 -13.38 -9.40 -5.66
CA GLY A 65 -12.18 -10.18 -5.87
C GLY A 65 -11.92 -11.12 -4.69
N PHE A 66 -12.05 -10.61 -3.46
CA PHE A 66 -11.81 -11.41 -2.25
C PHE A 66 -12.76 -12.60 -2.18
N ALA A 67 -14.07 -12.40 -2.35
CA ALA A 67 -15.04 -13.49 -2.42
C ALA A 67 -14.68 -14.51 -3.52
N PHE A 68 -14.24 -14.04 -4.68
CA PHE A 68 -13.84 -14.90 -5.79
C PHE A 68 -12.59 -15.74 -5.49
N THR A 69 -11.67 -15.25 -4.65
CA THR A 69 -10.52 -16.05 -4.17
C THR A 69 -10.92 -17.22 -3.27
N HIS A 70 -12.05 -17.10 -2.57
CA HIS A 70 -12.59 -18.17 -1.74
C HIS A 70 -13.47 -19.14 -2.54
N SER A 71 -14.23 -18.65 -3.53
CA SER A 71 -15.21 -19.46 -4.26
C SER A 71 -14.64 -20.16 -5.49
N SER A 72 -13.61 -19.61 -6.13
CA SER A 72 -13.26 -20.03 -7.51
C SER A 72 -11.77 -20.00 -7.82
N ASN A 73 -11.08 -18.87 -7.67
CA ASN A 73 -9.67 -18.76 -8.03
C ASN A 73 -8.87 -18.06 -6.94
N ARG A 74 -8.16 -18.86 -6.13
CA ARG A 74 -7.32 -18.38 -5.03
C ARG A 74 -6.30 -17.31 -5.41
N LEU A 75 -5.80 -17.32 -6.65
CA LEU A 75 -4.77 -16.39 -7.12
C LEU A 75 -5.33 -15.17 -7.86
N TRP A 76 -6.65 -14.94 -7.81
CA TRP A 76 -7.27 -13.76 -8.40
C TRP A 76 -6.81 -12.49 -7.70
N ARG A 77 -6.38 -11.49 -8.49
CA ARG A 77 -5.85 -10.20 -8.02
C ARG A 77 -6.81 -9.04 -8.21
N LYS A 78 -7.43 -8.98 -9.39
CA LYS A 78 -8.16 -7.82 -9.94
C LYS A 78 -9.53 -7.63 -9.30
N THR A 79 -10.23 -6.56 -9.68
CA THR A 79 -11.68 -6.43 -9.46
C THR A 79 -12.47 -7.50 -10.26
N ARG A 80 -13.80 -7.44 -10.22
CA ARG A 80 -14.68 -8.34 -11.00
C ARG A 80 -15.54 -7.63 -12.05
N SER A 81 -15.17 -6.41 -12.43
CA SER A 81 -15.85 -5.63 -13.47
C SER A 81 -15.82 -6.33 -14.84
N ILE A 82 -16.91 -6.19 -15.59
CA ILE A 82 -17.01 -6.75 -16.95
C ILE A 82 -16.44 -5.72 -17.93
N ASN A 83 -15.42 -6.12 -18.68
CA ASN A 83 -14.78 -5.26 -19.69
C ASN A 83 -15.54 -5.33 -21.02
N ALA A 84 -16.15 -4.22 -21.44
CA ALA A 84 -16.90 -4.17 -22.70
C ALA A 84 -16.03 -4.59 -23.90
N GLY A 85 -16.55 -5.49 -24.75
CA GLY A 85 -15.82 -6.00 -25.92
C GLY A 85 -14.71 -7.02 -25.61
N SER A 86 -14.56 -7.44 -24.34
CA SER A 86 -13.59 -8.46 -23.94
C SER A 86 -14.25 -9.60 -23.16
N ARG A 87 -13.68 -10.80 -23.27
CA ARG A 87 -14.04 -11.95 -22.43
C ARG A 87 -13.35 -11.94 -21.06
N CYS A 88 -12.36 -11.07 -20.87
CA CYS A 88 -11.55 -11.01 -19.67
C CYS A 88 -12.18 -10.05 -18.65
N VAL A 89 -12.13 -10.45 -17.38
CA VAL A 89 -12.83 -9.77 -16.28
C VAL A 89 -11.81 -9.06 -15.38
N GLY A 90 -12.22 -7.93 -14.84
CA GLY A 90 -11.49 -7.18 -13.82
C GLY A 90 -10.41 -6.26 -14.36
N VAL A 91 -10.13 -5.25 -13.56
CA VAL A 91 -9.07 -4.25 -13.69
C VAL A 91 -8.14 -4.39 -12.50
N ASP A 92 -6.85 -4.12 -12.68
CA ASP A 92 -5.93 -3.98 -11.54
C ASP A 92 -6.26 -2.68 -10.79
N PRO A 93 -6.84 -2.76 -9.57
CA PRO A 93 -7.25 -1.57 -8.85
C PRO A 93 -6.06 -0.68 -8.44
N ASN A 94 -4.83 -1.20 -8.35
CA ASN A 94 -3.63 -0.41 -8.10
C ASN A 94 -2.89 -0.02 -9.40
N ARG A 95 -3.61 0.00 -10.53
CA ARG A 95 -3.23 0.65 -11.79
C ARG A 95 -4.32 1.61 -12.30
N ASN A 96 -5.41 1.77 -11.56
CA ASN A 96 -6.61 2.49 -11.96
C ASN A 96 -6.68 3.92 -11.39
N TRP A 97 -5.62 4.43 -10.78
CA TRP A 97 -5.61 5.77 -10.19
C TRP A 97 -5.11 6.83 -11.19
N ASP A 98 -5.54 8.08 -11.05
CA ASP A 98 -5.16 9.19 -11.91
C ASP A 98 -3.78 9.77 -11.53
N ALA A 99 -2.74 8.94 -11.63
CA ALA A 99 -1.35 9.31 -11.38
C ALA A 99 -0.44 8.53 -12.33
N GLY A 100 -0.05 9.12 -13.46
CA GLY A 100 0.64 8.38 -14.52
C GLY A 100 -0.23 7.29 -15.19
N PHE A 101 -1.55 7.44 -15.14
CA PHE A 101 -2.51 6.49 -15.73
C PHE A 101 -2.26 6.30 -17.23
N GLY A 102 -2.10 5.05 -17.66
CA GLY A 102 -1.88 4.71 -19.07
C GLY A 102 -0.55 5.23 -19.66
N GLY A 103 0.37 5.74 -18.82
CA GLY A 103 1.71 6.14 -19.24
C GLY A 103 2.62 4.95 -19.54
N GLU A 104 3.84 5.23 -20.01
CA GLU A 104 4.88 4.23 -20.27
C GLU A 104 5.38 3.58 -18.97
N THR A 105 4.62 2.60 -18.48
CA THR A 105 4.80 1.90 -17.20
C THR A 105 4.49 0.40 -17.37
N SER A 106 4.61 -0.39 -16.30
CA SER A 106 4.17 -1.80 -16.22
C SER A 106 2.66 -2.02 -16.38
N ALA A 107 1.87 -0.95 -16.32
CA ALA A 107 0.43 -0.98 -16.56
C ALA A 107 0.14 -1.19 -18.05
N THR A 108 -0.92 -1.93 -18.39
CA THR A 108 -1.24 -2.22 -19.80
C THR A 108 -2.71 -2.02 -20.12
N SER A 109 -3.02 -1.76 -21.40
CA SER A 109 -4.36 -1.63 -21.93
C SER A 109 -5.00 -2.97 -22.33
N ASN A 110 -4.27 -4.09 -22.22
CA ASN A 110 -4.80 -5.43 -22.48
C ASN A 110 -5.73 -5.90 -21.35
N PRO A 111 -7.05 -6.07 -21.57
CA PRO A 111 -8.02 -6.45 -20.53
C PRO A 111 -7.75 -7.81 -19.87
N CYS A 112 -6.98 -8.66 -20.54
CA CYS A 112 -6.61 -9.99 -20.04
C CYS A 112 -5.34 -9.99 -19.17
N SER A 113 -4.64 -8.87 -19.05
CA SER A 113 -3.47 -8.76 -18.17
C SER A 113 -3.88 -8.68 -16.70
N GLU A 114 -2.98 -9.15 -15.82
CA GLU A 114 -3.05 -8.96 -14.37
C GLU A 114 -2.82 -7.49 -13.98
N THR A 115 -2.13 -6.70 -14.82
CA THR A 115 -1.84 -5.27 -14.64
C THR A 115 -2.68 -4.37 -15.56
N TYR A 116 -3.84 -4.86 -15.99
CA TYR A 116 -4.75 -4.08 -16.83
C TYR A 116 -5.21 -2.81 -16.08
N HIS A 117 -4.90 -1.63 -16.60
CA HIS A 117 -5.21 -0.36 -15.93
C HIS A 117 -6.69 0.05 -16.01
N GLY A 118 -7.49 -0.62 -16.85
CA GLY A 118 -8.90 -0.26 -17.05
C GLY A 118 -9.12 0.73 -18.19
N PRO A 119 -10.38 0.99 -18.55
CA PRO A 119 -10.72 1.85 -19.70
C PRO A 119 -10.40 3.33 -19.48
N HIS A 120 -10.38 3.81 -18.24
CA HIS A 120 -9.99 5.16 -17.83
C HIS A 120 -9.66 5.17 -16.33
N ALA A 121 -8.97 6.20 -15.84
CA ALA A 121 -8.70 6.36 -14.42
C ALA A 121 -10.02 6.39 -13.62
N HIS A 122 -10.01 5.76 -12.45
CA HIS A 122 -11.14 5.63 -11.53
C HIS A 122 -12.36 4.96 -12.18
N SER A 123 -12.14 4.04 -13.13
CA SER A 123 -13.21 3.22 -13.73
C SER A 123 -13.83 2.27 -12.71
N GLU A 124 -13.03 1.75 -11.78
CA GLU A 124 -13.48 0.79 -10.78
C GLU A 124 -14.25 1.49 -9.67
N ARG A 125 -15.37 0.90 -9.25
CA ARG A 125 -16.26 1.51 -8.24
C ARG A 125 -15.59 1.55 -6.87
N GLU A 126 -14.80 0.53 -6.59
CA GLU A 126 -13.98 0.39 -5.39
C GLU A 126 -12.97 1.54 -5.31
N VAL A 127 -12.20 1.77 -6.38
CA VAL A 127 -11.23 2.88 -6.45
C VAL A 127 -11.93 4.24 -6.39
N ARG A 128 -13.03 4.41 -7.13
CA ARG A 128 -13.78 5.66 -7.13
C ARG A 128 -14.35 6.00 -5.75
N ALA A 129 -14.83 5.02 -4.99
CA ALA A 129 -15.33 5.24 -3.65
C ALA A 129 -14.26 5.83 -2.72
N ILE A 130 -13.01 5.35 -2.81
CA ILE A 130 -11.90 5.88 -2.01
C ILE A 130 -11.51 7.29 -2.47
N VAL A 131 -11.48 7.53 -3.77
CA VAL A 131 -11.22 8.87 -4.35
C VAL A 131 -12.26 9.89 -3.85
N ASP A 132 -13.54 9.54 -3.96
CA ASP A 132 -14.65 10.39 -3.52
C ASP A 132 -14.60 10.61 -2.00
N PHE A 133 -14.25 9.58 -1.23
CA PHE A 133 -14.08 9.68 0.22
C PHE A 133 -12.94 10.63 0.60
N ILE A 134 -11.73 10.43 0.07
CA ILE A 134 -10.54 11.23 0.44
C ILE A 134 -10.77 12.70 0.05
N ARG A 135 -11.28 12.96 -1.16
CA ARG A 135 -11.60 14.31 -1.62
C ARG A 135 -12.74 14.94 -0.83
N GLY A 136 -13.79 14.18 -0.54
CA GLY A 136 -14.95 14.66 0.21
C GLY A 136 -14.65 14.93 1.69
N HIS A 137 -13.77 14.14 2.30
CA HIS A 137 -13.32 14.34 3.67
C HIS A 137 -12.44 15.59 3.81
N GLY A 138 -11.51 15.81 2.87
CA GLY A 138 -10.65 17.01 2.81
C GLY A 138 -9.60 17.14 3.93
N GLY A 139 -9.76 16.41 5.04
CA GLY A 139 -8.84 16.40 6.18
C GLY A 139 -7.92 15.17 6.28
N VAL A 140 -7.81 14.35 5.23
CA VAL A 140 -6.91 13.18 5.25
C VAL A 140 -5.45 13.64 5.15
N LYS A 141 -4.63 13.28 6.13
CA LYS A 141 -3.21 13.68 6.22
C LYS A 141 -2.24 12.53 5.91
N SER A 142 -2.73 11.29 5.94
CA SER A 142 -1.96 10.09 5.61
C SER A 142 -2.81 9.06 4.89
N VAL A 143 -2.20 8.36 3.93
CA VAL A 143 -2.77 7.21 3.21
C VAL A 143 -1.76 6.07 3.29
N ILE A 144 -2.16 4.95 3.88
CA ILE A 144 -1.34 3.74 4.03
C ILE A 144 -2.04 2.57 3.34
N SER A 145 -1.55 2.17 2.17
CA SER A 145 -2.09 1.06 1.37
C SER A 145 -1.28 -0.21 1.65
N ILE A 146 -1.89 -1.25 2.20
CA ILE A 146 -1.18 -2.46 2.64
C ILE A 146 -1.38 -3.61 1.66
N HIS A 147 -0.25 -4.14 1.20
CA HIS A 147 -0.08 -5.19 0.21
C HIS A 147 0.75 -6.37 0.73
N SER A 148 0.84 -7.42 -0.06
CA SER A 148 1.87 -8.45 0.08
C SER A 148 2.24 -8.98 -1.30
N TYR A 149 3.40 -9.58 -1.51
CA TYR A 149 4.48 -9.84 -0.56
C TYR A 149 5.74 -9.17 -1.09
N SER A 150 6.72 -8.95 -0.23
CA SER A 150 8.15 -8.71 -0.57
C SER A 150 8.94 -8.16 0.62
N GLN A 151 8.28 -7.79 1.72
CA GLN A 151 8.90 -7.11 2.87
C GLN A 151 9.48 -5.75 2.45
N MET A 152 8.60 -4.82 2.05
CA MET A 152 8.99 -3.47 1.65
C MET A 152 8.11 -2.41 2.31
N LEU A 153 8.68 -1.24 2.62
CA LEU A 153 7.94 -0.02 2.98
C LEU A 153 8.25 1.07 1.97
N LEU A 154 7.27 1.40 1.15
CA LEU A 154 7.42 2.21 -0.04
C LEU A 154 6.73 3.55 0.11
N PHE A 155 7.24 4.56 -0.58
CA PHE A 155 6.60 5.86 -0.74
C PHE A 155 6.68 6.32 -2.21
N PRO A 156 5.99 7.41 -2.61
CA PRO A 156 6.02 7.88 -4.00
C PRO A 156 7.41 8.30 -4.51
N TYR A 157 7.66 8.29 -5.82
CA TYR A 157 6.74 7.90 -6.88
C TYR A 157 6.96 6.47 -7.38
N GLY A 158 5.91 5.86 -7.92
CA GLY A 158 5.98 4.65 -8.74
C GLY A 158 6.03 4.93 -10.24
N TYR A 159 5.31 5.95 -10.71
CA TYR A 159 5.21 6.25 -12.15
C TYR A 159 6.37 7.10 -12.70
N ARG A 160 7.27 7.59 -11.85
CA ARG A 160 8.44 8.39 -12.24
C ARG A 160 9.61 8.22 -11.27
N THR A 161 10.82 8.47 -11.76
CA THR A 161 12.06 8.36 -10.99
C THR A 161 12.43 9.62 -10.22
N ALA A 162 11.85 10.77 -10.61
CA ALA A 162 12.09 12.03 -9.92
C ALA A 162 11.66 11.93 -8.45
N PRO A 163 12.51 12.32 -7.48
CA PRO A 163 12.18 12.22 -6.06
C PRO A 163 11.06 13.22 -5.70
N ILE A 164 10.26 12.84 -4.70
CA ILE A 164 9.31 13.76 -4.06
C ILE A 164 10.03 14.92 -3.35
N PRO A 165 9.45 16.13 -3.29
CA PRO A 165 10.05 17.27 -2.59
C PRO A 165 10.48 17.00 -1.13
N ASN A 166 9.72 16.19 -0.39
CA ASN A 166 10.00 15.82 1.00
C ASN A 166 10.66 14.43 1.13
N HIS A 167 11.45 14.01 0.13
CA HIS A 167 12.07 12.68 0.08
C HIS A 167 12.88 12.35 1.34
N GLN A 168 13.72 13.28 1.83
CA GLN A 168 14.55 13.03 3.01
C GLN A 168 13.70 12.70 4.24
N GLU A 169 12.62 13.44 4.48
CA GLU A 169 11.71 13.20 5.59
C GLU A 169 11.02 11.83 5.48
N MET A 170 10.46 11.51 4.31
CA MET A 170 9.79 10.22 4.07
C MET A 170 10.76 9.05 4.21
N ASN A 171 12.00 9.22 3.75
CA ASN A 171 13.02 8.18 3.82
C ASN A 171 13.50 7.93 5.26
N GLU A 172 13.72 8.96 6.07
CA GLU A 172 14.08 8.78 7.48
C GLU A 172 12.93 8.19 8.30
N LEU A 173 11.68 8.60 8.02
CA LEU A 173 10.50 7.99 8.64
C LEU A 173 10.37 6.51 8.26
N ALA A 174 10.50 6.18 6.97
CA ALA A 174 10.46 4.79 6.51
C ALA A 174 11.58 3.95 7.13
N LYS A 175 12.80 4.50 7.21
CA LYS A 175 13.94 3.86 7.86
C LYS A 175 13.68 3.55 9.33
N LYS A 176 13.10 4.50 10.08
CA LYS A 176 12.72 4.28 11.48
C LYS A 176 11.67 3.17 11.58
N ALA A 177 10.59 3.27 10.80
CA ALA A 177 9.50 2.31 10.81
C ALA A 177 9.97 0.88 10.50
N VAL A 178 10.83 0.67 9.50
CA VAL A 178 11.37 -0.68 9.22
C VAL A 178 12.34 -1.18 10.29
N SER A 179 13.05 -0.28 10.97
CA SER A 179 13.95 -0.63 12.07
C SER A 179 13.14 -1.16 13.26
N ASP A 180 12.07 -0.46 13.63
CA ASP A 180 11.23 -0.82 14.77
C ASP A 180 10.37 -2.06 14.48
N LEU A 181 9.94 -2.25 13.22
CA LEU A 181 9.38 -3.53 12.75
C LEU A 181 10.39 -4.68 12.92
N ALA A 182 11.63 -4.48 12.46
CA ALA A 182 12.67 -5.50 12.53
C ALA A 182 13.05 -5.84 13.98
N ALA A 183 12.88 -4.91 14.93
CA ALA A 183 13.18 -5.14 16.33
C ALA A 183 12.28 -6.21 16.98
N VAL A 184 11.09 -6.47 16.43
CA VAL A 184 10.12 -7.43 17.00
C VAL A 184 10.56 -8.88 16.74
N PHE A 185 10.79 -9.25 15.47
CA PHE A 185 11.10 -10.63 15.06
C PHE A 185 12.33 -10.77 14.17
N GLY A 186 13.06 -9.69 13.89
CA GLY A 186 14.23 -9.69 13.01
C GLY A 186 13.91 -9.70 11.51
N THR A 187 12.64 -9.49 11.13
CA THR A 187 12.21 -9.46 9.72
C THR A 187 12.76 -8.22 9.03
N LYS A 188 13.47 -8.43 7.92
CA LYS A 188 14.14 -7.34 7.21
C LYS A 188 13.25 -6.81 6.11
N TYR A 189 12.90 -5.52 6.20
CA TYR A 189 12.20 -4.80 5.14
C TYR A 189 13.18 -3.88 4.40
N THR A 190 13.01 -3.77 3.08
CA THR A 190 13.60 -2.68 2.31
C THR A 190 12.67 -1.47 2.31
N TYR A 191 13.17 -0.29 1.97
CA TYR A 191 12.36 0.92 1.89
C TYR A 191 12.92 1.90 0.86
N GLY A 192 12.07 2.82 0.40
CA GLY A 192 12.41 3.85 -0.58
C GLY A 192 11.23 4.20 -1.47
N SER A 193 11.49 4.97 -2.54
CA SER A 193 10.45 5.25 -3.53
C SER A 193 10.10 3.98 -4.30
N ILE A 194 8.83 3.81 -4.70
CA ILE A 194 8.38 2.64 -5.47
C ILE A 194 9.29 2.41 -6.70
N ALA A 195 9.55 3.46 -7.48
CA ALA A 195 10.35 3.37 -8.71
C ALA A 195 11.80 2.95 -8.46
N ASN A 196 12.39 3.24 -7.30
CA ASN A 196 13.77 2.85 -7.02
C ASN A 196 13.84 1.50 -6.28
N THR A 197 12.88 1.19 -5.41
CA THR A 197 12.94 0.00 -4.54
C THR A 197 12.35 -1.25 -5.17
N ILE A 198 11.23 -1.15 -5.89
CA ILE A 198 10.64 -2.33 -6.57
C ILE A 198 11.46 -2.69 -7.81
N CYS A 199 11.94 -1.71 -8.57
CA CYS A 199 12.67 -1.93 -9.81
C CYS A 199 14.10 -2.46 -9.58
N GLU A 200 14.67 -2.26 -8.39
CA GLU A 200 15.94 -2.90 -7.98
C GLU A 200 15.79 -4.38 -7.58
N CYS A 201 14.69 -5.05 -7.95
CA CYS A 201 14.48 -6.46 -7.67
C CYS A 201 15.66 -7.30 -8.22
N PRO A 202 16.51 -7.91 -7.37
CA PRO A 202 17.74 -8.58 -7.80
C PRO A 202 17.49 -9.87 -8.59
N SER A 203 16.23 -10.29 -8.77
CA SER A 203 15.88 -11.55 -9.40
C SER A 203 16.18 -11.61 -10.92
N LEU A 204 16.59 -10.48 -11.52
CA LEU A 204 16.98 -10.41 -12.94
C LEU A 204 18.44 -10.01 -13.16
N ILE A 205 19.23 -9.74 -12.11
CA ILE A 205 20.65 -9.41 -12.24
C ILE A 205 21.48 -10.65 -11.84
N PRO A 206 22.27 -11.24 -12.77
CA PRO A 206 23.16 -12.34 -12.44
C PRO A 206 24.11 -11.96 -11.29
N PRO A 207 24.41 -12.87 -10.35
CA PRO A 207 25.15 -12.60 -9.10
C PRO A 207 26.64 -12.23 -9.29
N GLN A 208 27.07 -11.83 -10.48
CA GLN A 208 28.47 -11.71 -10.86
C GLN A 208 28.95 -10.26 -11.04
N ILE A 209 28.09 -9.24 -10.86
CA ILE A 209 28.52 -7.84 -10.98
C ILE A 209 28.77 -7.26 -9.58
N PRO A 210 30.00 -6.84 -9.25
CA PRO A 210 30.30 -6.14 -8.00
C PRO A 210 29.43 -4.89 -7.86
N ARG A 211 28.98 -4.61 -6.62
CA ARG A 211 28.06 -3.50 -6.28
C ARG A 211 28.55 -2.11 -6.73
N GLU A 212 29.86 -1.94 -6.94
CA GLU A 212 30.49 -0.70 -7.43
C GLU A 212 30.55 -0.59 -8.97
N GLN A 213 30.19 -1.65 -9.70
CA GLN A 213 30.21 -1.73 -11.17
C GLN A 213 28.82 -1.94 -11.77
N ALA A 214 27.78 -2.07 -10.94
CA ALA A 214 26.41 -2.03 -11.43
C ALA A 214 26.17 -0.63 -12.03
N PRO A 215 25.80 -0.52 -13.32
CA PRO A 215 25.43 0.78 -13.86
C PRO A 215 24.28 1.34 -13.02
N ILE A 216 24.27 2.66 -12.83
CA ILE A 216 23.09 3.38 -12.35
C ILE A 216 22.06 3.29 -13.47
N SER A 217 21.49 2.11 -13.72
CA SER A 217 20.42 1.95 -14.67
C SER A 217 19.20 2.52 -14.00
N SER A 218 18.84 3.74 -14.39
CA SER A 218 17.47 4.23 -14.28
C SER A 218 16.51 3.07 -14.57
N PRO A 219 15.49 2.82 -13.72
CA PRO A 219 14.46 1.83 -13.98
C PRO A 219 14.00 1.94 -15.44
N LEU A 220 13.96 0.82 -16.17
CA LEU A 220 13.38 0.88 -17.51
C LEU A 220 11.91 1.28 -17.37
N PRO A 221 11.31 2.01 -18.34
CA PRO A 221 9.91 2.38 -18.29
C PRO A 221 8.97 1.19 -18.01
N ALA A 222 9.34 -0.02 -18.45
CA ALA A 222 8.61 -1.26 -18.19
C ALA A 222 8.51 -1.65 -16.69
N ASP A 223 9.39 -1.13 -15.83
CA ASP A 223 9.44 -1.46 -14.40
C ASP A 223 8.72 -0.43 -13.52
N MET A 224 8.41 0.76 -14.05
CA MET A 224 7.66 1.79 -13.34
C MET A 224 6.20 1.36 -13.13
N ALA A 225 5.56 1.84 -12.06
CA ALA A 225 4.17 1.52 -11.74
C ALA A 225 3.29 2.77 -11.90
N GLY A 226 2.55 2.84 -13.00
CA GLY A 226 1.57 3.89 -13.25
C GLY A 226 0.22 3.59 -12.59
N GLY A 227 -0.46 4.64 -12.14
CA GLY A 227 -1.83 4.59 -11.63
C GLY A 227 -1.94 3.92 -10.26
N THR A 228 -0.99 4.16 -9.36
CA THR A 228 -1.00 3.59 -8.00
C THR A 228 -1.73 4.48 -6.99
N THR A 229 -2.26 3.87 -5.93
CA THR A 229 -2.99 4.55 -4.84
C THR A 229 -2.17 5.68 -4.22
N ILE A 230 -0.92 5.41 -3.85
CA ILE A 230 -0.11 6.34 -3.05
C ILE A 230 0.48 7.47 -3.89
N ASP A 231 0.73 7.24 -5.17
CA ASP A 231 1.14 8.30 -6.11
C ASP A 231 0.01 9.31 -6.27
N TRP A 232 -1.22 8.83 -6.48
CA TRP A 232 -2.40 9.69 -6.59
C TRP A 232 -2.67 10.45 -5.29
N ALA A 233 -2.61 9.78 -4.13
CA ALA A 233 -2.84 10.44 -2.84
C ALA A 233 -1.83 11.58 -2.61
N TYR A 234 -0.56 11.33 -2.92
CA TYR A 234 0.51 12.33 -2.81
C TYR A 234 0.33 13.49 -3.79
N ASP A 235 0.06 13.21 -5.07
CA ASP A 235 -0.21 14.24 -6.08
C ASP A 235 -1.47 15.08 -5.75
N ASN A 236 -2.39 14.54 -4.93
CA ASN A 236 -3.58 15.25 -4.42
C ASN A 236 -3.38 15.85 -3.01
N GLY A 237 -2.14 15.98 -2.54
CA GLY A 237 -1.79 16.76 -1.33
C GLY A 237 -1.71 15.96 -0.02
N VAL A 238 -1.87 14.63 -0.06
CA VAL A 238 -1.66 13.78 1.12
C VAL A 238 -0.18 13.41 1.20
N LYS A 239 0.62 14.26 1.86
CA LYS A 239 2.09 14.12 1.84
C LYS A 239 2.62 12.85 2.53
N TYR A 240 1.94 12.28 3.54
CA TYR A 240 2.32 11.00 4.16
C TYR A 240 1.60 9.84 3.47
N SER A 241 2.04 9.51 2.25
CA SER A 241 1.48 8.39 1.48
C SER A 241 2.49 7.24 1.45
N PHE A 242 2.09 6.06 1.96
CA PHE A 242 2.95 4.88 2.09
C PHE A 242 2.27 3.61 1.59
N SER A 243 3.06 2.69 1.03
CA SER A 243 2.63 1.34 0.68
C SER A 243 3.48 0.31 1.42
N LEU A 244 2.86 -0.65 2.10
CA LEU A 244 3.59 -1.77 2.72
C LEU A 244 3.44 -3.03 1.87
N GLU A 245 4.52 -3.73 1.60
CA GLU A 245 4.51 -5.10 1.08
C GLU A 245 4.88 -6.04 2.23
N LEU A 246 3.91 -6.76 2.80
CA LEU A 246 4.11 -7.60 3.97
C LEU A 246 4.94 -8.86 3.67
N ARG A 247 5.03 -9.76 4.66
CA ARG A 247 5.67 -11.07 4.52
C ARG A 247 5.06 -11.90 3.38
N ASP A 248 5.81 -12.81 2.77
CA ASP A 248 7.25 -13.08 2.96
C ASP A 248 8.08 -12.54 1.79
N SER A 249 9.28 -13.08 1.58
CA SER A 249 10.14 -12.73 0.44
C SER A 249 10.06 -13.75 -0.71
N GLY A 250 8.95 -14.49 -0.82
CA GLY A 250 8.66 -15.38 -1.96
C GLY A 250 8.69 -16.88 -1.70
N ARG A 251 8.95 -17.35 -0.46
CA ARG A 251 8.89 -18.79 -0.15
C ARG A 251 7.44 -19.31 -0.22
N TYR A 252 6.51 -18.55 0.34
CA TYR A 252 5.08 -18.80 0.30
C TYR A 252 4.35 -17.79 -0.59
N GLY A 253 4.88 -16.56 -0.68
CA GLY A 253 4.25 -15.46 -1.38
C GLY A 253 2.82 -15.25 -0.87
N PHE A 254 1.84 -15.28 -1.77
CA PHE A 254 0.43 -15.09 -1.42
C PHE A 254 -0.19 -16.23 -0.60
N LEU A 255 0.49 -17.37 -0.44
CA LEU A 255 0.01 -18.53 0.32
C LEU A 255 0.68 -18.65 1.70
N LEU A 256 0.96 -17.50 2.33
CA LEU A 256 1.58 -17.43 3.65
C LEU A 256 0.76 -18.25 4.68
N PRO A 257 1.39 -19.15 5.47
CA PRO A 257 0.68 -19.98 6.44
C PRO A 257 -0.09 -19.15 7.47
N SER A 258 -1.25 -19.63 7.91
CA SER A 258 -2.07 -18.93 8.92
C SER A 258 -1.34 -18.71 10.25
N SER A 259 -0.38 -19.56 10.60
CA SER A 259 0.49 -19.39 11.77
C SER A 259 1.39 -18.14 11.71
N GLN A 260 1.54 -17.53 10.53
CA GLN A 260 2.29 -16.29 10.31
C GLN A 260 1.41 -15.04 10.36
N ILE A 261 0.08 -15.17 10.49
CA ILE A 261 -0.84 -14.01 10.53
C ILE A 261 -0.50 -13.10 11.70
N VAL A 262 -0.55 -13.63 12.92
CA VAL A 262 -0.28 -12.83 14.13
C VAL A 262 1.16 -12.31 14.16
N PRO A 263 2.22 -13.12 13.86
CA PRO A 263 3.57 -12.58 13.75
C PRO A 263 3.72 -11.43 12.75
N THR A 264 3.09 -11.53 11.57
CA THR A 264 3.15 -10.46 10.57
C THR A 264 2.45 -9.20 11.07
N ALA A 265 1.25 -9.33 11.65
CA ALA A 265 0.51 -8.18 12.16
C ALA A 265 1.24 -7.49 13.34
N THR A 266 1.78 -8.29 14.26
CA THR A 266 2.50 -7.80 15.45
C THR A 266 3.76 -7.01 15.09
N GLU A 267 4.57 -7.46 14.13
CA GLU A 267 5.75 -6.66 13.71
C GLU A 267 5.38 -5.46 12.84
N THR A 268 4.27 -5.54 12.09
CA THR A 268 3.80 -4.43 11.26
C THR A 268 3.32 -3.26 12.12
N TRP A 269 2.78 -3.54 13.31
CA TRP A 269 2.16 -2.53 14.17
C TRP A 269 3.10 -1.39 14.59
N PRO A 270 4.33 -1.63 15.09
CA PRO A 270 5.29 -0.55 15.36
C PRO A 270 5.55 0.36 14.15
N ALA A 271 5.71 -0.20 12.95
CA ALA A 271 5.90 0.60 11.74
C ALA A 271 4.69 1.49 11.42
N LEU A 272 3.47 0.97 11.56
CA LEU A 272 2.25 1.76 11.40
C LEU A 272 2.17 2.84 12.47
N LEU A 273 2.45 2.50 13.73
CA LEU A 273 2.39 3.44 14.85
C LEU A 273 3.38 4.59 14.68
N ASP A 274 4.60 4.30 14.24
CA ASP A 274 5.61 5.32 13.92
C ASP A 274 5.13 6.33 12.88
N ILE A 275 4.53 5.84 11.79
CA ILE A 275 3.97 6.70 10.75
C ILE A 275 2.83 7.55 11.34
N MET A 276 1.91 6.93 12.10
CA MET A 276 0.77 7.63 12.68
C MET A 276 1.17 8.69 13.72
N VAL A 277 2.16 8.41 14.57
CA VAL A 277 2.73 9.37 15.52
C VAL A 277 3.41 10.52 14.77
N HIS A 278 4.19 10.23 13.73
CA HIS A 278 4.83 11.28 12.94
C HIS A 278 3.79 12.20 12.29
N VAL A 279 2.69 11.64 11.76
CA VAL A 279 1.59 12.42 11.17
C VAL A 279 0.90 13.30 12.21
N LEU A 280 0.70 12.79 13.44
CA LEU A 280 0.12 13.55 14.55
C LEU A 280 0.98 14.75 14.95
N GLU A 281 2.31 14.59 14.93
CA GLU A 281 3.27 15.64 15.30
C GLU A 281 3.53 16.64 14.17
N HIS A 282 3.31 16.23 12.91
CA HIS A 282 3.55 17.03 11.71
C HIS A 282 2.31 17.15 10.79
N PRO A 283 1.14 17.53 11.30
CA PRO A 283 -0.06 17.71 10.49
C PRO A 283 0.11 18.99 9.67
N TYR A 284 0.36 18.87 8.37
CA TYR A 284 0.66 20.02 7.48
C TYR A 284 -0.28 21.21 7.63
#